data_AF-A0A1Y1JQ40-F1
#
_entry.id   AF-A0A1Y1JQ40-F1
#
_cell.length_a   1.000
_cell.length_b   1.000
_cell.length_c   1.000
_cell.angle_alpha   90.00
_cell.angle_beta   90.00
_cell.angle_gamma   90.00
#
_symmetry.space_group_name_H-M   'P 1'
#
loop_
_entity.id
_entity.type
_entity.pdbx_description
1 polymer ?
#
loop_
_entity_poly.entity_id
_entity_poly.type
_entity_poly.pdbx_seq_one_letter_code
_entity_poly.pdbx_strand_id
1 'polypeptide(L)'
;MNESIYDVLHLFPLCQEIIHKNIVNIDHASDIWKHACNSNGDKSKIHYLKDDYLKSKNICTIAMLYLVDIQSIKEDTLTEAGCKYFYYWLSYNFKDIKSIEDITYNYKAFLKIYNEVLKSVNGNHKCNKYNDVIAAEDFHLLKAIHDMHTKFNNINLFEEEYSKNINFYNTVKSYVEQYNYRTKNKVSIISEIREPSEFPLVSNCQYSIGKFTTLGSYIFNAILRNRNEWNNVYNEVNIMKPYEISSSISSDKRYNVLYNCD
;
A
#
# COMPACT_ATOMS: atom_id res chain seq x y z
N MET A 1 -18.90 5.69 -16.54
CA MET A 1 -19.13 5.35 -15.12
C MET A 1 -17.82 5.58 -14.41
N ASN A 2 -17.81 6.32 -13.29
CA ASN A 2 -16.59 6.43 -12.49
C ASN A 2 -16.38 5.08 -11.79
N GLU A 3 -15.32 4.37 -12.17
CA GLU A 3 -14.93 3.14 -11.50
C GLU A 3 -14.55 3.46 -10.06
N SER A 4 -15.05 2.65 -9.14
CA SER A 4 -14.83 2.90 -7.72
C SER A 4 -13.38 2.58 -7.36
N ILE A 5 -12.90 3.08 -6.22
CA ILE A 5 -11.56 2.73 -5.74
C ILE A 5 -11.42 1.22 -5.47
N TYR A 6 -12.53 0.53 -5.22
CA TYR A 6 -12.58 -0.92 -5.01
C TYR A 6 -12.09 -1.73 -6.21
N ASP A 7 -12.35 -1.24 -7.42
CA ASP A 7 -12.07 -1.98 -8.64
C ASP A 7 -10.56 -2.11 -8.86
N VAL A 8 -9.79 -1.14 -8.38
CA VAL A 8 -8.32 -1.09 -8.53
C VAL A 8 -7.54 -1.42 -7.25
N LEU A 9 -8.24 -1.67 -6.14
CA LEU A 9 -7.62 -1.78 -4.82
C LEU A 9 -6.65 -2.98 -4.72
N HIS A 10 -6.93 -4.03 -5.49
CA HIS A 10 -6.09 -5.22 -5.58
C HIS A 10 -4.71 -4.95 -6.24
N LEU A 11 -4.54 -3.80 -6.92
CA LEU A 11 -3.30 -3.38 -7.57
C LEU A 11 -2.42 -2.46 -6.70
N PHE A 12 -2.88 -2.08 -5.52
CA PHE A 12 -2.14 -1.19 -4.60
C PHE A 12 -0.77 -1.73 -4.15
N PRO A 13 -0.51 -3.05 -3.99
CA PRO A 13 0.82 -3.54 -3.64
C PRO A 13 1.85 -3.22 -4.70
N LEU A 14 1.47 -3.32 -5.99
CA LEU A 14 2.37 -2.98 -7.08
C LEU A 14 2.74 -1.49 -7.01
N CYS A 15 1.76 -0.65 -6.72
CA CYS A 15 1.98 0.78 -6.53
C CYS A 15 2.87 1.07 -5.31
N GLN A 16 2.71 0.31 -4.23
CA GLN A 16 3.57 0.38 -3.05
C GLN A 16 5.00 -0.03 -3.36
N GLU A 17 5.21 -1.10 -4.13
CA GLU A 17 6.53 -1.54 -4.58
C GLU A 17 7.24 -0.44 -5.40
N ILE A 18 6.50 0.26 -6.27
CA ILE A 18 7.04 1.42 -7.02
C ILE A 18 7.48 2.53 -6.06
N ILE A 19 6.66 2.90 -5.07
CA ILE A 19 7.06 3.90 -4.06
C ILE A 19 8.30 3.43 -3.29
N HIS A 20 8.32 2.18 -2.84
CA HIS A 20 9.43 1.64 -2.06
C HIS A 20 10.73 1.66 -2.85
N LYS A 21 10.70 1.27 -4.13
CA LYS A 21 11.81 1.40 -5.06
C LYS A 21 12.31 2.84 -5.12
N ASN A 22 11.42 3.83 -5.17
CA ASN A 22 11.81 5.24 -5.23
C ASN A 22 12.37 5.78 -3.90
N ILE A 23 11.95 5.23 -2.77
CA ILE A 23 12.56 5.52 -1.46
C ILE A 23 14.01 5.04 -1.43
N VAL A 24 14.28 3.81 -1.90
CA VAL A 24 15.63 3.24 -1.93
C VAL A 24 16.55 4.03 -2.87
N ASN A 25 16.02 4.52 -3.99
CA ASN A 25 16.81 5.22 -5.01
C ASN A 25 16.85 6.75 -4.83
N ILE A 26 16.46 7.26 -3.66
CA ILE A 26 16.28 8.69 -3.47
C ILE A 26 17.56 9.50 -3.57
N ASP A 27 18.70 8.90 -3.20
CA ASP A 27 20.00 9.56 -3.31
C ASP A 27 20.41 9.78 -4.77
N HIS A 28 19.95 8.88 -5.66
CA HIS A 28 20.10 8.96 -7.11
C HIS A 28 19.03 9.81 -7.80
N ALA A 29 18.09 10.39 -7.05
CA ALA A 29 17.08 11.26 -7.63
C ALA A 29 17.73 12.44 -8.36
N SER A 30 17.27 12.70 -9.58
CA SER A 30 17.74 13.82 -10.39
C SER A 30 17.68 15.14 -9.61
N ASP A 31 18.74 15.93 -9.70
CA ASP A 31 18.82 17.27 -9.10
C ASP A 31 17.67 18.18 -9.55
N ILE A 32 17.06 17.88 -10.70
CA ILE A 32 15.86 18.55 -11.22
C ILE A 32 14.72 18.48 -10.20
N TRP A 33 14.44 17.31 -9.64
CA TRP A 33 13.32 17.14 -8.69
C TRP A 33 13.65 17.73 -7.33
N LYS A 34 14.88 17.57 -6.86
CA LYS A 34 15.35 18.20 -5.62
C LYS A 34 15.21 19.72 -5.73
N HIS A 35 15.63 20.31 -6.84
CA HIS A 35 15.50 21.73 -7.11
C HIS A 35 14.04 22.16 -7.20
N ALA A 36 13.19 21.44 -7.96
CA ALA A 36 11.78 21.75 -8.09
C ALA A 36 11.06 21.77 -6.74
N CYS A 37 11.27 20.73 -5.93
CA CYS A 37 10.73 20.62 -4.57
C CYS A 37 11.26 21.70 -3.61
N ASN A 38 12.48 22.19 -3.84
CA ASN A 38 13.12 23.23 -3.03
C ASN A 38 12.92 24.65 -3.58
N SER A 39 12.39 24.84 -4.78
CA SER A 39 12.25 26.16 -5.39
C SER A 39 11.14 26.97 -4.72
N ASN A 40 11.48 28.18 -4.23
CA ASN A 40 10.60 28.99 -3.37
C ASN A 40 9.41 29.64 -4.10
N GLY A 41 9.33 29.53 -5.44
CA GLY A 41 8.51 30.39 -6.29
C GLY A 41 6.99 30.33 -6.07
N ASP A 42 6.46 29.23 -5.53
CA ASP A 42 5.02 29.09 -5.26
C ASP A 42 4.72 28.34 -3.94
N LYS A 43 5.71 28.30 -3.02
CA LYS A 43 5.63 27.50 -1.78
C LYS A 43 4.62 28.00 -0.76
N SER A 44 4.20 29.27 -0.86
CA SER A 44 3.25 29.85 0.10
C SER A 44 1.90 29.13 0.11
N LYS A 45 1.60 28.43 -0.99
CA LYS A 45 0.33 27.75 -1.24
C LYS A 45 0.34 26.30 -0.78
N ILE A 46 1.42 25.54 -1.01
CA ILE A 46 1.42 24.11 -0.71
C ILE A 46 1.58 23.86 0.79
N HIS A 47 0.52 23.38 1.46
CA HIS A 47 0.53 23.06 2.90
C HIS A 47 1.64 22.07 3.25
N TYR A 48 1.89 21.08 2.37
CA TYR A 48 3.02 20.16 2.44
C TYR A 48 4.38 20.86 2.64
N LEU A 49 4.65 21.98 1.94
CA LEU A 49 5.95 22.64 1.99
C LEU A 49 6.19 23.44 3.27
N LYS A 50 5.20 23.48 4.17
CA LYS A 50 5.34 24.07 5.51
C LYS A 50 5.65 23.03 6.58
N ASP A 51 5.46 21.75 6.29
CA ASP A 51 5.74 20.66 7.21
C ASP A 51 7.21 20.22 7.11
N ASP A 52 7.99 20.53 8.14
CA ASP A 52 9.41 20.20 8.20
C ASP A 52 9.67 18.69 8.34
N TYR A 53 8.71 17.92 8.91
CA TYR A 53 8.80 16.46 8.94
C TYR A 53 8.78 15.90 7.53
N LEU A 54 7.89 16.39 6.67
CA LEU A 54 7.78 15.91 5.30
C LEU A 54 8.99 16.29 4.44
N LYS A 55 9.55 17.48 4.65
CA LYS A 55 10.82 17.89 4.02
C LYS A 55 11.95 16.96 4.42
N SER A 56 12.10 16.66 5.72
CA SER A 56 13.16 15.79 6.23
C SER A 56 13.09 14.37 5.65
N LYS A 57 11.90 13.95 5.22
CA LYS A 57 11.65 12.63 4.61
C LYS A 57 11.71 12.65 3.07
N ASN A 58 12.07 13.77 2.45
CA ASN A 58 12.16 13.93 1.00
C ASN A 58 10.89 13.47 0.25
N ILE A 59 9.71 13.62 0.87
CA ILE A 59 8.44 13.10 0.36
C ILE A 59 8.10 13.69 -1.01
N CYS A 60 8.44 14.95 -1.25
CA CYS A 60 8.25 15.59 -2.56
C CYS A 60 9.08 14.95 -3.66
N THR A 61 10.35 14.64 -3.39
CA THR A 61 11.21 13.96 -4.36
C THR A 61 10.68 12.56 -4.66
N ILE A 62 10.26 11.82 -3.62
CA ILE A 62 9.64 10.49 -3.77
C ILE A 62 8.37 10.59 -4.62
N ALA A 63 7.51 11.57 -4.33
CA ALA A 63 6.29 11.81 -5.10
C ALA A 63 6.58 12.09 -6.58
N MET A 64 7.59 12.93 -6.88
CA MET A 64 7.96 13.23 -8.27
C MET A 64 8.46 11.99 -9.01
N LEU A 65 9.34 11.20 -8.39
CA LEU A 65 9.83 9.94 -8.98
C LEU A 65 8.69 8.95 -9.23
N TYR A 66 7.79 8.81 -8.25
CA TYR A 66 6.61 7.97 -8.40
C TYR A 66 5.74 8.42 -9.58
N LEU A 67 5.48 9.72 -9.73
CA LEU A 67 4.71 10.25 -10.86
C LEU A 67 5.43 10.01 -12.19
N VAL A 68 6.76 10.06 -12.25
CA VAL A 68 7.51 9.66 -13.46
C VAL A 68 7.22 8.20 -13.83
N ASP A 69 7.27 7.30 -12.84
CA ASP A 69 6.97 5.89 -13.07
C ASP A 69 5.52 5.71 -13.55
N ILE A 70 4.54 6.34 -12.89
CA ILE A 70 3.12 6.25 -13.30
C ILE A 70 2.88 6.82 -14.70
N GLN A 71 3.52 7.95 -15.05
CA GLN A 71 3.41 8.51 -16.40
C GLN A 71 3.88 7.51 -17.47
N SER A 72 4.86 6.67 -17.16
CA SER A 72 5.45 5.70 -18.08
C SER A 72 4.61 4.43 -18.28
N ILE A 73 3.66 4.14 -17.38
CA ILE A 73 2.80 2.95 -17.45
C ILE A 73 1.87 3.04 -18.66
N LYS A 74 1.83 1.98 -19.48
CA LYS A 74 0.99 1.91 -20.68
C LYS A 74 -0.43 1.42 -20.41
N GLU A 75 -0.61 0.63 -19.35
CA GLU A 75 -1.91 0.07 -18.99
C GLU A 75 -2.76 1.10 -18.24
N ASP A 76 -3.95 1.41 -18.77
CA ASP A 76 -4.84 2.41 -18.18
C ASP A 76 -5.31 2.01 -16.77
N THR A 77 -5.64 0.74 -16.55
CA THR A 77 -6.08 0.22 -15.25
C THR A 77 -5.01 0.38 -14.17
N LEU A 78 -3.76 0.03 -14.49
CA LEU A 78 -2.64 0.19 -13.55
C LEU A 78 -2.27 1.67 -13.36
N THR A 79 -2.40 2.49 -14.39
CA THR A 79 -2.24 3.95 -14.29
C THR A 79 -3.28 4.53 -13.31
N GLU A 80 -4.54 4.14 -13.46
CA GLU A 80 -5.63 4.55 -12.57
C GLU A 80 -5.36 4.12 -11.13
N ALA A 81 -4.98 2.85 -10.95
CA ALA A 81 -4.59 2.32 -9.65
C ALA A 81 -3.45 3.15 -9.02
N GLY A 82 -2.42 3.48 -9.81
CA GLY A 82 -1.30 4.30 -9.35
C GLY A 82 -1.71 5.71 -8.96
N CYS A 83 -2.58 6.35 -9.75
CA CYS A 83 -3.09 7.68 -9.44
C CYS A 83 -3.95 7.71 -8.18
N LYS A 84 -4.81 6.70 -7.97
CA LYS A 84 -5.62 6.52 -6.76
C LYS A 84 -4.76 6.15 -5.54
N TYR A 85 -3.75 5.29 -5.73
CA TYR A 85 -2.80 4.94 -4.69
C TYR A 85 -1.95 6.12 -4.25
N PHE A 86 -1.53 7.00 -5.17
CA PHE A 86 -0.79 8.21 -4.81
C PHE A 86 -1.57 9.10 -3.86
N TYR A 87 -2.87 9.26 -4.11
CA TYR A 87 -3.77 10.00 -3.23
C TYR A 87 -3.84 9.36 -1.83
N TYR A 88 -3.98 8.03 -1.77
CA TYR A 88 -3.92 7.26 -0.53
C TYR A 88 -2.59 7.46 0.20
N TRP A 89 -1.48 7.33 -0.50
CA TRP A 89 -0.14 7.44 0.08
C TRP A 89 0.11 8.84 0.65
N LEU A 90 -0.33 9.89 -0.06
CA LEU A 90 -0.33 11.24 0.48
C LEU A 90 -1.12 11.30 1.78
N SER A 91 -2.36 10.79 1.78
CA SER A 91 -3.22 10.80 2.97
C SER A 91 -2.58 10.14 4.20
N TYR A 92 -1.72 9.15 3.99
CA TYR A 92 -0.99 8.48 5.06
C TYR A 92 0.19 9.30 5.60
N ASN A 93 0.97 9.92 4.72
CA ASN A 93 2.22 10.54 5.13
C ASN A 93 2.02 11.89 5.83
N PHE A 94 0.90 12.56 5.59
CA PHE A 94 0.59 13.82 6.24
C PHE A 94 0.02 13.60 7.65
N LYS A 95 0.70 14.13 8.67
CA LYS A 95 0.27 14.01 10.08
C LYS A 95 -1.00 14.80 10.41
N ASP A 96 -1.19 15.94 9.74
CA ASP A 96 -2.20 16.94 10.12
C ASP A 96 -3.33 17.11 9.08
N ILE A 97 -3.67 16.06 8.32
CA ILE A 97 -4.86 16.14 7.46
C ILE A 97 -6.11 16.17 8.32
N LYS A 98 -6.85 17.27 8.21
CA LYS A 98 -8.16 17.42 8.87
C LYS A 98 -9.29 17.04 7.94
N SER A 99 -9.07 17.11 6.63
CA SER A 99 -10.13 17.06 5.63
C SER A 99 -9.69 16.42 4.31
N ILE A 100 -10.64 15.93 3.52
CA ILE A 100 -10.33 15.38 2.18
C ILE A 100 -9.83 16.48 1.24
N GLU A 101 -10.30 17.70 1.45
CA GLU A 101 -9.92 18.90 0.73
C GLU A 101 -8.41 19.17 0.86
N ASP A 102 -7.84 18.97 2.05
CA ASP A 102 -6.39 19.11 2.28
C ASP A 102 -5.59 18.12 1.44
N ILE A 103 -6.04 16.86 1.34
CA ILE A 103 -5.36 15.84 0.53
C ILE A 103 -5.47 16.19 -0.95
N THR A 104 -6.69 16.51 -1.41
CA THR A 104 -6.95 16.91 -2.80
C THR A 104 -6.10 18.10 -3.19
N TYR A 105 -5.98 19.07 -2.29
CA TYR A 105 -5.16 20.25 -2.49
C TYR A 105 -3.68 19.89 -2.67
N ASN A 106 -3.13 19.06 -1.78
CA ASN A 106 -1.73 18.62 -1.89
C ASN A 106 -1.49 17.74 -3.12
N TYR A 107 -2.42 16.85 -3.45
CA TYR A 107 -2.37 16.03 -4.66
C TYR A 107 -2.27 16.88 -5.93
N LYS A 108 -3.17 17.86 -6.07
CA LYS A 108 -3.17 18.83 -7.18
C LYS A 108 -1.88 19.64 -7.21
N ALA A 109 -1.34 20.01 -6.05
CA ALA A 109 -0.08 20.73 -5.96
C ALA A 109 1.12 19.90 -6.44
N PHE A 110 1.20 18.61 -6.09
CA PHE A 110 2.25 17.73 -6.61
C PHE A 110 2.15 17.57 -8.13
N LEU A 111 0.95 17.35 -8.66
CA LEU A 111 0.75 17.30 -10.11
C LEU A 111 1.14 18.62 -10.79
N LYS A 112 0.86 19.75 -10.16
CA LYS A 112 1.29 21.06 -10.66
C LYS A 112 2.82 21.15 -10.74
N ILE A 113 3.54 20.81 -9.66
CA ILE A 113 5.03 20.80 -9.66
C ILE A 113 5.55 19.92 -10.80
N TYR A 114 5.03 18.71 -10.92
CA TYR A 114 5.42 17.77 -11.96
C TYR A 114 5.25 18.36 -13.36
N ASN A 115 4.05 18.89 -13.64
CA ASN A 115 3.73 19.47 -14.95
C ASN A 115 4.58 20.71 -15.22
N GLU A 116 4.90 21.52 -14.21
CA GLU A 116 5.74 22.72 -14.36
C GLU A 116 7.17 22.40 -14.78
N VAL A 117 7.75 21.35 -14.21
CA VAL A 117 9.10 20.88 -14.56
C VAL A 117 9.14 20.32 -15.99
N LEU A 118 8.07 19.65 -16.42
CA LEU A 118 8.03 18.93 -17.70
C LEU A 118 7.21 19.63 -18.81
N LYS A 119 6.88 20.92 -18.65
CA LYS A 119 6.07 21.72 -19.59
C LYS A 119 6.49 21.60 -21.06
N SER A 120 7.77 21.35 -21.32
CA SER A 120 8.34 21.29 -22.66
C SER A 120 8.26 19.92 -23.34
N VAL A 121 8.03 18.84 -22.60
CA VAL A 121 8.24 17.48 -23.11
C VAL A 121 6.95 16.70 -23.27
N ASN A 122 6.00 16.85 -22.35
CA ASN A 122 4.79 16.06 -22.33
C ASN A 122 3.63 16.91 -21.84
N GLY A 123 2.44 16.67 -22.40
CA GLY A 123 1.21 17.29 -21.91
C GLY A 123 0.93 16.95 -20.44
N ASN A 124 -0.24 17.36 -19.96
CA ASN A 124 -0.69 17.10 -18.60
C ASN A 124 -0.46 15.64 -18.15
N HIS A 125 0.08 15.45 -16.94
CA HIS A 125 0.27 14.14 -16.33
C HIS A 125 -1.01 13.29 -16.37
N LYS A 126 -0.89 11.98 -16.62
CA LYS A 126 -2.02 11.03 -16.73
C LYS A 126 -2.95 11.08 -15.52
N CYS A 127 -2.41 11.33 -14.33
CA CYS A 127 -3.22 11.44 -13.12
C CYS A 127 -4.17 12.62 -13.06
N ASN A 128 -4.02 13.64 -13.91
CA ASN A 128 -4.97 14.75 -13.95
C ASN A 128 -6.41 14.30 -14.28
N LYS A 129 -6.57 13.17 -15.00
CA LYS A 129 -7.89 12.57 -15.28
C LYS A 129 -8.62 12.12 -14.01
N TYR A 130 -7.89 11.85 -12.92
CA TYR A 130 -8.42 11.27 -11.68
C TYR A 130 -8.54 12.28 -10.53
N ASN A 131 -8.30 13.57 -10.81
CA ASN A 131 -8.34 14.65 -9.81
C ASN A 131 -9.68 14.82 -9.09
N ASP A 132 -10.78 14.42 -9.74
CA ASP A 132 -12.15 14.63 -9.24
C ASP A 132 -12.86 13.31 -8.87
N VAL A 133 -12.12 12.19 -8.85
CA VAL A 133 -12.72 10.84 -8.77
C VAL A 133 -12.82 10.33 -7.32
N ILE A 134 -12.01 10.85 -6.39
CA ILE A 134 -11.99 10.32 -5.02
C ILE A 134 -13.00 11.10 -4.19
N ALA A 135 -14.13 10.45 -3.90
CA ALA A 135 -15.19 11.03 -3.08
C ALA A 135 -14.79 11.04 -1.60
N ALA A 136 -15.45 11.89 -0.80
CA ALA A 136 -15.35 11.87 0.66
C ALA A 136 -15.61 10.46 1.25
N GLU A 137 -16.48 9.69 0.60
CA GLU A 137 -16.79 8.30 0.94
C GLU A 137 -15.56 7.38 0.82
N ASP A 138 -14.74 7.56 -0.22
CA ASP A 138 -13.54 6.77 -0.46
C ASP A 138 -12.45 7.08 0.58
N PHE A 139 -12.39 8.31 1.08
CA PHE A 139 -11.41 8.70 2.09
C PHE A 139 -11.56 7.90 3.39
N HIS A 140 -12.78 7.68 3.88
CA HIS A 140 -13.00 6.88 5.08
C HIS A 140 -12.54 5.43 4.90
N LEU A 141 -12.74 4.86 3.71
CA LEU A 141 -12.25 3.53 3.39
C LEU A 141 -10.73 3.49 3.35
N LEU A 142 -10.11 4.44 2.63
CA LEU A 142 -8.66 4.55 2.52
C LEU A 142 -8.02 4.65 3.90
N LYS A 143 -8.59 5.50 4.77
CA LYS A 143 -8.19 5.62 6.17
C LYS A 143 -8.36 4.30 6.94
N ALA A 144 -9.48 3.60 6.77
CA ALA A 144 -9.71 2.33 7.44
C ALA A 144 -8.70 1.25 7.01
N ILE A 145 -8.43 1.11 5.70
CA ILE A 145 -7.43 0.17 5.15
C ILE A 145 -6.04 0.51 5.69
N HIS A 146 -5.70 1.79 5.68
CA HIS A 146 -4.47 2.28 6.27
C HIS A 146 -4.34 1.90 7.76
N ASP A 147 -5.35 2.22 8.56
CA ASP A 147 -5.34 1.98 10.00
C ASP A 147 -5.23 0.48 10.31
N MET A 148 -5.82 -0.37 9.46
CA MET A 148 -5.65 -1.82 9.54
C MET A 148 -4.19 -2.23 9.28
N HIS A 149 -3.57 -1.73 8.20
CA HIS A 149 -2.17 -2.06 7.88
C HIS A 149 -1.19 -1.55 8.93
N THR A 150 -1.35 -0.32 9.40
CA THR A 150 -0.49 0.24 10.46
C THR A 150 -0.66 -0.51 11.77
N LYS A 151 -1.89 -0.86 12.16
CA LYS A 151 -2.10 -1.71 13.34
C LYS A 151 -1.46 -3.08 13.16
N PHE A 152 -1.60 -3.69 11.98
CA PHE A 152 -1.01 -4.99 11.68
C PHE A 152 0.53 -4.96 11.77
N ASN A 153 1.18 -3.95 11.20
CA ASN A 153 2.64 -3.81 11.25
C ASN A 153 3.16 -3.45 12.65
N ASN A 154 2.39 -2.69 13.44
CA ASN A 154 2.75 -2.33 14.81
C ASN A 154 2.49 -3.45 15.81
N ILE A 155 1.66 -4.44 15.47
CA ILE A 155 1.62 -5.72 16.16
C ILE A 155 2.89 -6.45 15.74
N ASN A 156 4.00 -6.11 16.40
CA ASN A 156 5.19 -6.94 16.46
C ASN A 156 4.71 -8.36 16.82
N LEU A 157 4.65 -9.24 15.82
CA LEU A 157 4.33 -10.66 15.97
C LEU A 157 5.51 -11.41 16.58
N PHE A 158 6.09 -10.84 17.65
CA PHE A 158 6.93 -11.57 18.59
C PHE A 158 5.98 -12.40 19.48
N GLU A 159 5.71 -13.59 18.95
CA GLU A 159 5.55 -14.89 19.62
C GLU A 159 4.45 -15.17 20.66
N GLU A 160 3.78 -14.25 21.38
CA GLU A 160 3.02 -14.72 22.57
C GLU A 160 1.51 -14.46 22.71
N GLU A 161 0.80 -13.71 21.87
CA GLU A 161 -0.65 -13.51 22.10
C GLU A 161 -1.52 -13.58 20.84
N TYR A 162 -1.69 -14.81 20.33
CA TYR A 162 -2.73 -15.15 19.36
C TYR A 162 -4.15 -14.80 19.88
N SER A 163 -4.34 -14.72 21.21
CA SER A 163 -5.62 -14.38 21.85
C SER A 163 -6.01 -12.90 21.76
N LYS A 164 -5.05 -11.96 21.66
CA LYS A 164 -5.33 -10.52 21.46
C LYS A 164 -5.68 -10.17 20.01
N ASN A 165 -5.45 -11.10 19.08
CA ASN A 165 -5.75 -10.94 17.65
C ASN A 165 -7.25 -11.04 17.31
N ILE A 166 -8.09 -11.46 18.26
CA ILE A 166 -9.55 -11.47 18.15
C ILE A 166 -10.11 -10.06 17.90
N ASN A 167 -9.54 -9.03 18.53
CA ASN A 167 -10.01 -7.66 18.34
C ASN A 167 -9.70 -7.13 16.93
N PHE A 168 -8.53 -7.47 16.38
CA PHE A 168 -8.18 -7.12 15.00
C PHE A 168 -9.08 -7.85 14.01
N TYR A 169 -9.24 -9.17 14.15
CA TYR A 169 -10.12 -9.96 13.30
C TYR A 169 -11.57 -9.46 13.35
N ASN A 170 -12.10 -9.18 14.54
CA ASN A 170 -13.45 -8.62 14.70
C ASN A 170 -13.57 -7.20 14.11
N THR A 171 -12.49 -6.41 14.17
CA THR A 171 -12.46 -5.08 13.53
C THR A 171 -12.50 -5.22 12.01
N VAL A 172 -11.65 -6.05 11.41
CA VAL A 172 -11.64 -6.32 9.96
C VAL A 172 -12.99 -6.89 9.51
N LYS A 173 -13.52 -7.86 10.24
CA LYS A 173 -14.81 -8.50 9.97
C LYS A 173 -15.96 -7.48 10.02
N SER A 174 -16.03 -6.66 11.06
CA SER A 174 -17.08 -5.63 11.18
C SER A 174 -17.00 -4.57 10.09
N TYR A 175 -15.79 -4.18 9.65
CA TYR A 175 -15.61 -3.28 8.51
C TYR A 175 -16.08 -3.92 7.20
N VAL A 176 -15.72 -5.18 6.95
CA VAL A 176 -16.19 -5.92 5.76
C VAL A 176 -17.71 -6.07 5.77
N GLU A 177 -18.31 -6.34 6.93
CA GLU A 177 -19.77 -6.45 7.10
C GLU A 177 -20.48 -5.10 6.86
N GLN A 178 -19.99 -4.01 7.46
CA GLN A 178 -20.52 -2.66 7.22
C GLN A 178 -20.42 -2.25 5.76
N TYR A 179 -19.31 -2.57 5.11
CA TYR A 179 -19.12 -2.30 3.70
C TYR A 179 -20.10 -3.09 2.83
N ASN A 180 -20.17 -4.41 3.02
CA ASN A 180 -21.10 -5.29 2.29
C ASN A 180 -22.56 -4.86 2.48
N TYR A 181 -22.93 -4.38 3.66
CA TYR A 181 -24.26 -3.83 3.94
C TYR A 181 -24.54 -2.57 3.10
N ARG A 182 -23.62 -1.60 3.11
CA ARG A 182 -23.75 -0.36 2.31
C ARG A 182 -23.85 -0.66 0.81
N THR A 183 -23.05 -1.61 0.30
CA THR A 183 -23.06 -2.00 -1.10
C THR A 183 -24.36 -2.70 -1.49
N LYS A 184 -24.87 -3.61 -0.65
CA LYS A 184 -26.18 -4.24 -0.88
C LYS A 184 -27.32 -3.22 -0.93
N ASN A 185 -27.32 -2.23 -0.06
CA ASN A 185 -28.37 -1.22 -0.02
C ASN A 185 -28.28 -0.20 -1.18
N LYS A 186 -27.07 0.14 -1.65
CA LYS A 186 -26.91 0.95 -2.89
C LYS A 186 -27.51 0.22 -4.11
N VAL A 187 -27.39 -1.10 -4.18
CA VAL A 187 -27.96 -1.91 -5.29
C VAL A 187 -29.48 -1.98 -5.22
N SER A 188 -30.08 -2.10 -4.01
CA SER A 188 -31.54 -2.14 -3.85
C SER A 188 -32.23 -0.84 -4.30
N ILE A 189 -31.60 0.31 -4.08
CA ILE A 189 -32.14 1.62 -4.50
C ILE A 189 -32.12 1.77 -6.03
N ILE A 190 -31.19 1.11 -6.73
CA ILE A 190 -31.09 1.15 -8.20
C ILE A 190 -32.09 0.17 -8.84
N SER A 191 -32.44 -0.93 -8.17
CA SER A 191 -33.40 -1.92 -8.68
C SER A 191 -34.88 -1.48 -8.61
N GLU A 192 -35.23 -0.43 -7.85
CA GLU A 192 -36.60 0.08 -7.77
C GLU A 192 -37.00 1.02 -8.93
N ILE A 193 -36.07 1.36 -9.84
CA ILE A 193 -36.34 2.28 -10.97
C ILE A 193 -36.58 1.52 -12.31
N ARG A 194 -36.67 0.18 -12.30
CA ARG A 194 -36.91 -0.60 -13.52
C ARG A 194 -38.35 -1.11 -13.59
N GLU A 195 -39.14 -0.51 -14.48
CA GLU A 195 -40.44 -1.03 -14.88
C GLU A 195 -40.33 -2.47 -15.43
N PRO A 196 -41.33 -3.33 -15.18
CA PRO A 196 -41.22 -4.75 -15.46
C PRO A 196 -41.48 -5.05 -16.95
N SER A 197 -40.45 -5.52 -17.65
CA SER A 197 -40.60 -6.24 -18.91
C SER A 197 -40.69 -7.74 -18.62
N GLU A 198 -41.83 -8.35 -18.95
CA GLU A 198 -42.13 -9.77 -18.78
C GLU A 198 -41.25 -10.66 -19.67
N PHE A 199 -40.42 -11.53 -19.06
CA PHE A 199 -39.92 -12.75 -19.71
C PHE A 199 -39.72 -13.88 -18.67
N PRO A 200 -40.10 -15.13 -18.98
CA PRO A 200 -40.07 -16.21 -18.01
C PRO A 200 -38.72 -16.98 -17.96
N LEU A 201 -38.31 -17.20 -16.71
CA LEU A 201 -37.49 -18.25 -16.10
C LEU A 201 -37.08 -19.46 -16.98
N VAL A 202 -35.79 -19.84 -16.96
CA VAL A 202 -35.26 -20.97 -16.14
C VAL A 202 -33.72 -20.87 -16.12
N SER A 203 -33.10 -20.73 -14.94
CA SER A 203 -31.74 -21.26 -14.70
C SER A 203 -31.49 -21.44 -13.21
N ASN A 204 -31.40 -22.69 -12.79
CA ASN A 204 -30.93 -23.11 -11.48
C ASN A 204 -29.42 -22.82 -11.37
N CYS A 205 -29.06 -21.68 -10.79
CA CYS A 205 -27.70 -21.44 -10.30
C CYS A 205 -27.68 -21.64 -8.78
N GLN A 206 -27.26 -22.83 -8.35
CA GLN A 206 -26.78 -23.04 -6.98
C GLN A 206 -25.53 -22.17 -6.77
N TYR A 207 -25.74 -20.97 -6.21
CA TYR A 207 -24.67 -20.11 -5.76
C TYR A 207 -24.07 -20.68 -4.47
N SER A 208 -22.98 -21.42 -4.61
CA SER A 208 -22.08 -21.70 -3.50
C SER A 208 -21.62 -20.37 -2.92
N ILE A 209 -22.04 -20.06 -1.70
CA ILE A 209 -21.58 -18.89 -0.94
C ILE A 209 -20.14 -19.18 -0.52
N GLY A 210 -19.23 -18.92 -1.46
CA GLY A 210 -17.78 -18.88 -1.27
C GLY A 210 -17.22 -17.60 -1.89
N LYS A 211 -17.97 -16.49 -1.84
CA LYS A 211 -17.46 -15.18 -2.28
C LYS A 211 -16.61 -14.59 -1.17
N PHE A 212 -15.36 -15.00 -1.09
CA PHE A 212 -14.34 -14.07 -0.64
C PHE A 212 -14.38 -12.90 -1.62
N THR A 213 -14.71 -11.71 -1.13
CA THR A 213 -14.64 -10.49 -1.93
C THR A 213 -13.21 -10.36 -2.48
N THR A 214 -13.03 -9.69 -3.63
CA THR A 214 -11.70 -9.43 -4.20
C THR A 214 -10.75 -8.84 -3.16
N LEU A 215 -11.29 -8.02 -2.25
CA LEU A 215 -10.60 -7.49 -1.08
C LEU A 215 -10.20 -8.56 -0.04
N GLY A 216 -11.08 -9.52 0.27
CA GLY A 216 -10.77 -10.62 1.18
C GLY A 216 -9.68 -11.54 0.65
N SER A 217 -9.73 -11.88 -0.64
CA SER A 217 -8.66 -12.64 -1.30
C SER A 217 -7.35 -11.86 -1.34
N TYR A 218 -7.41 -10.55 -1.57
CA TYR A 218 -6.26 -9.65 -1.52
C TYR A 218 -5.59 -9.62 -0.14
N ILE A 219 -6.36 -9.42 0.93
CA ILE A 219 -5.85 -9.42 2.31
C ILE A 219 -5.25 -10.79 2.63
N PHE A 220 -5.92 -11.88 2.23
CA PHE A 220 -5.44 -13.24 2.44
C PHE A 220 -4.11 -13.52 1.71
N ASN A 221 -3.98 -13.11 0.45
CA ASN A 221 -2.76 -13.29 -0.34
C ASN A 221 -1.60 -12.44 0.20
N ALA A 222 -1.88 -11.22 0.68
CA ALA A 222 -0.88 -10.38 1.34
C ALA A 222 -0.37 -11.03 2.64
N ILE A 223 -1.27 -11.61 3.45
CA ILE A 223 -0.91 -12.41 4.63
C ILE A 223 -0.03 -13.60 4.23
N LEU A 224 -0.38 -14.30 3.15
CA LEU A 224 0.35 -15.49 2.68
C LEU A 224 1.76 -15.15 2.17
N ARG A 225 1.91 -14.04 1.44
CA ARG A 225 3.21 -13.56 0.93
C ARG A 225 4.15 -13.20 2.07
N ASN A 226 3.66 -12.43 3.06
CA ASN A 226 4.46 -12.07 4.24
C ASN A 226 4.86 -13.31 5.06
N ARG A 227 3.96 -14.30 5.19
CA ARG A 227 4.27 -15.58 5.85
C ARG A 227 5.39 -16.34 5.13
N ASN A 228 5.38 -16.35 3.80
CA ASN A 228 6.41 -17.03 3.01
C ASN A 228 7.77 -16.32 3.10
N GLU A 229 7.79 -14.99 3.08
CA GLU A 229 9.02 -14.21 3.29
C GLU A 229 9.62 -14.48 4.68
N TRP A 230 8.78 -14.57 5.72
CA TRP A 230 9.25 -14.91 7.06
C TRP A 230 9.72 -16.35 7.20
N ASN A 231 9.05 -17.30 6.55
CA ASN A 231 9.52 -18.69 6.50
C ASN A 231 10.89 -18.79 5.81
N ASN A 232 11.13 -17.99 4.77
CA ASN A 232 12.43 -17.94 4.11
C ASN A 232 13.51 -17.35 5.02
N VAL A 233 13.24 -16.23 5.70
CA VAL A 233 14.18 -15.64 6.67
C VAL A 233 14.44 -16.59 7.84
N TYR A 234 13.41 -17.26 8.36
CA TYR A 234 13.57 -18.24 9.44
C TYR A 234 14.40 -19.46 9.00
N ASN A 235 14.22 -19.93 7.76
CA ASN A 235 15.03 -20.99 7.19
C ASN A 235 16.49 -20.53 7.00
N GLU A 236 16.74 -19.32 6.52
CA GLU A 236 18.10 -18.75 6.41
C GLU A 236 18.77 -18.60 7.79
N VAL A 237 18.03 -18.12 8.80
CA VAL A 237 18.52 -17.99 10.19
C VAL A 237 18.82 -19.35 10.80
N ASN A 238 18.04 -20.39 10.51
CA ASN A 238 18.33 -21.76 10.96
C ASN A 238 19.51 -22.41 10.22
N ILE A 239 19.80 -22.02 8.97
CA ILE A 239 20.99 -22.47 8.23
C ILE A 239 22.25 -21.76 8.74
N MET A 240 22.13 -20.50 9.20
CA MET A 240 23.25 -19.71 9.72
C MET A 240 23.59 -19.96 11.20
N LYS A 241 22.84 -20.80 11.92
CA LYS A 241 23.28 -21.24 13.24
C LYS A 241 24.48 -22.17 13.04
N PRO A 242 25.69 -21.82 13.53
CA PRO A 242 26.77 -22.78 13.57
C PRO A 242 26.25 -23.99 14.35
N TYR A 243 26.40 -25.20 13.80
CA TYR A 243 26.20 -26.42 14.58
C TYR A 243 27.02 -26.25 15.85
N GLU A 244 26.36 -26.04 16.99
CA GLU A 244 26.99 -26.05 18.29
C GLU A 244 27.55 -27.47 18.44
N ILE A 245 28.84 -27.61 18.14
CA ILE A 245 29.59 -28.81 18.49
C ILE A 245 29.56 -28.83 20.01
N SER A 246 28.66 -29.67 20.54
CA SER A 246 28.54 -29.95 21.96
C SER A 246 29.94 -30.18 22.53
N SER A 247 30.43 -29.22 23.30
CA SER A 247 31.74 -29.25 23.94
C SER A 247 31.73 -30.13 25.21
N SER A 248 30.97 -31.24 25.18
CA SER A 248 31.02 -32.28 26.20
C SER A 248 31.85 -33.47 25.71
N ILE A 249 33.06 -33.21 25.23
CA ILE A 249 34.11 -34.24 25.20
C ILE A 249 34.87 -34.10 26.52
N SER A 250 34.48 -34.92 27.47
CA SER A 250 35.26 -35.21 28.67
C SER A 250 36.69 -35.53 28.24
N SER A 251 37.63 -34.70 28.67
CA SER A 251 39.07 -34.89 28.50
C SER A 251 39.51 -36.13 29.27
N ASP A 252 39.40 -37.32 28.67
CA ASP A 252 40.05 -38.53 29.19
C ASP A 252 41.55 -38.40 28.89
N LYS A 253 42.33 -38.13 29.95
CA LYS A 253 43.79 -37.91 29.94
C LYS A 253 44.56 -39.22 29.71
N ARG A 254 44.27 -39.95 28.63
CA ARG A 254 44.89 -41.26 28.38
C ARG A 254 45.43 -41.46 26.98
N TYR A 255 46.11 -40.47 26.41
CA TYR A 255 47.08 -40.72 25.34
C TYR A 255 48.30 -39.82 25.49
N ASN A 256 49.29 -40.30 26.26
CA ASN A 256 50.68 -39.90 26.10
C ASN A 256 51.18 -40.55 24.80
N VAL A 257 51.26 -39.77 23.73
CA VAL A 257 52.01 -40.18 22.54
C VAL A 257 53.18 -39.21 22.39
N LEU A 258 54.34 -39.67 22.87
CA LEU A 258 55.64 -39.11 22.54
C LEU A 258 55.93 -39.45 21.07
N TYR A 259 55.88 -38.46 20.19
CA TYR A 259 56.60 -38.53 18.91
C TYR A 259 57.89 -37.73 19.06
N ASN A 260 58.96 -38.47 19.36
CA ASN A 260 60.29 -38.11 18.87
C ASN A 260 60.36 -38.52 17.40
N CYS A 261 60.75 -37.60 16.53
CA CYS A 261 61.52 -37.91 15.32
C CYS A 261 62.44 -36.73 15.01
N ASP A 262 63.67 -37.12 14.63
CA ASP A 262 64.90 -36.38 14.34
C ASP A 262 64.81 -35.14 13.44
#